data_AF-A0A1B7NKX7-F1
#
_entry.id   AF-A0A1B7NKX7-F1
#
_cell.length_a   1.000
_cell.length_b   1.000
_cell.length_c   1.000
_cell.angle_alpha   90.00
_cell.angle_beta   90.00
_cell.angle_gamma   90.00
#
_symmetry.space_group_name_H-M   'P 1'
#
loop_
_entity.id
_entity.type
_entity.pdbx_description
1 polymer ?
#
loop_
_entity_poly.entity_id
_entity_poly.type
_entity_poly.pdbx_seq_one_letter_code
_entity_poly.pdbx_strand_id
1 'polypeptide(L)'
;MRPAGAREPVAGPDSGPEPPYPMKLSGPVIKGFGRGSKELGIPTANIPPDSLSAYGEVESGVYYGVAALDPSKFKYIPDSNENEANGAVETQTPESKSGNEDENEHENVFPCVLSIGYNPFYKNAVRSVVCICGLV
;
A
#
# COMPACT_ATOMS: atom_id res chain seq x y z
N MET A 1 9.68 9.29 -21.71
CA MET A 1 9.48 10.74 -21.96
C MET A 1 8.30 11.22 -21.13
N ARG A 2 8.39 12.39 -20.51
CA ARG A 2 7.21 13.01 -19.85
C ARG A 2 6.26 13.51 -20.96
N PRO A 3 4.94 13.25 -20.89
CA PRO A 3 3.99 13.82 -21.85
C PRO A 3 4.08 15.34 -21.85
N ALA A 4 3.92 15.96 -23.01
CA ALA A 4 4.02 17.42 -23.17
C ALA A 4 2.79 18.19 -22.66
N GLY A 5 1.70 17.51 -22.31
CA GLY A 5 0.44 18.10 -21.84
C GLY A 5 0.09 17.76 -20.38
N ALA A 6 -1.00 18.36 -19.90
CA ALA A 6 -1.62 17.97 -18.64
C ALA A 6 -2.05 16.50 -18.70
N ARG A 7 -1.92 15.79 -17.57
CA ARG A 7 -2.43 14.41 -17.46
C ARG A 7 -3.94 14.45 -17.29
N GLU A 8 -4.63 13.49 -17.91
CA GLU A 8 -6.04 13.25 -17.63
C GLU A 8 -6.25 13.03 -16.12
N PRO A 9 -7.30 13.60 -15.52
CA PRO A 9 -7.56 13.49 -14.09
C PRO A 9 -8.07 12.08 -13.69
N VAL A 10 -8.50 11.28 -14.66
CA VAL A 10 -9.08 9.94 -14.46
C VAL A 10 -8.38 8.95 -15.38
N ALA A 11 -8.27 7.70 -14.92
CA ALA A 11 -7.70 6.60 -15.69
C ALA A 11 -8.62 5.37 -15.61
N GLY A 12 -8.57 4.53 -16.65
CA GLY A 12 -9.41 3.33 -16.79
C GLY A 12 -10.77 3.62 -17.44
N PRO A 13 -11.50 2.58 -17.87
CA PRO A 13 -12.82 2.72 -18.49
C PRO A 13 -13.94 2.84 -17.44
N ASP A 14 -15.03 3.51 -17.81
CA ASP A 14 -16.20 3.73 -16.94
C ASP A 14 -16.94 2.41 -16.59
N SER A 15 -16.76 1.36 -17.40
CA SER A 15 -17.32 0.03 -17.15
C SER A 15 -16.62 -0.73 -16.01
N GLY A 16 -15.52 -0.20 -15.48
CA GLY A 16 -14.72 -0.82 -14.43
C GLY A 16 -13.46 -1.52 -14.92
N PRO A 17 -12.67 -2.13 -14.02
CA PRO A 17 -11.37 -2.72 -14.35
C PRO A 17 -11.49 -3.86 -15.37
N GLU A 18 -10.63 -3.84 -16.38
CA GLU A 18 -10.47 -4.93 -17.37
C GLU A 18 -9.35 -5.89 -16.96
N PRO A 19 -9.33 -7.15 -17.44
CA PRO A 19 -8.23 -8.07 -17.18
C PRO A 19 -6.86 -7.44 -17.52
N PRO A 20 -5.83 -7.59 -16.66
CA PRO A 20 -5.72 -8.53 -15.53
C PRO A 20 -6.23 -7.99 -14.18
N TYR A 21 -6.90 -6.83 -14.16
CA TYR A 21 -7.38 -6.23 -12.92
C TYR A 21 -8.69 -6.90 -12.46
N PRO A 22 -8.92 -7.02 -11.14
CA PRO A 22 -8.07 -6.56 -10.03
C PRO A 22 -6.86 -7.48 -9.76
N MET A 23 -5.67 -6.87 -9.64
CA MET A 23 -4.46 -7.55 -9.20
C MET A 23 -4.37 -7.54 -7.67
N LYS A 24 -4.44 -8.72 -7.07
CA LYS A 24 -4.32 -8.90 -5.62
C LYS A 24 -2.87 -9.16 -5.24
N LEU A 25 -2.31 -8.27 -4.43
CA LEU A 25 -0.97 -8.39 -3.87
C LEU A 25 -1.07 -8.39 -2.35
N SER A 26 -0.32 -9.26 -1.70
CA SER A 26 -0.24 -9.33 -0.25
C SER A 26 1.16 -9.71 0.18
N GLY A 27 1.53 -9.29 1.39
CA GLY A 27 2.85 -9.58 1.96
C GLY A 27 3.12 -8.73 3.19
N PRO A 28 4.14 -9.11 3.98
CA PRO A 28 4.58 -8.28 5.09
C PRO A 28 5.11 -6.94 4.59
N VAL A 29 4.85 -5.87 5.33
CA VAL A 29 5.49 -4.57 5.07
C VAL A 29 6.98 -4.69 5.42
N ILE A 30 7.85 -4.46 4.44
CA ILE A 30 9.30 -4.51 4.64
C ILE A 30 9.90 -3.11 4.70
N LYS A 31 11.00 -2.97 5.45
CA LYS A 31 11.74 -1.71 5.53
C LYS A 31 12.35 -1.38 4.16
N GLY A 32 12.10 -0.15 3.71
CA GLY A 32 12.75 0.42 2.53
C GLY A 32 13.97 1.25 2.89
N PHE A 33 14.37 2.12 1.97
CA PHE A 33 15.58 2.96 2.08
C PHE A 33 15.41 4.20 2.97
N GLY A 34 14.25 4.38 3.60
CA GLY A 34 14.00 5.49 4.53
C GLY A 34 13.94 6.88 3.88
N ARG A 35 13.87 6.95 2.54
CA ARG A 35 13.87 8.23 1.81
C ARG A 35 12.48 8.88 1.76
N GLY A 36 11.46 8.11 1.36
CA GLY A 36 10.11 8.64 1.13
C GLY A 36 9.43 9.18 2.39
N SER A 37 9.36 8.38 3.45
CA SER A 37 8.66 8.75 4.69
C SER A 37 9.37 9.86 5.48
N LYS A 38 10.70 9.92 5.45
CA LYS A 38 11.47 10.90 6.24
C LYS A 38 11.63 12.26 5.54
N GLU A 39 11.73 12.28 4.22
CA GLU A 39 11.96 13.53 3.45
C GLU A 39 10.66 14.16 2.93
N LEU A 40 9.64 13.35 2.63
CA LEU A 40 8.38 13.82 2.04
C LEU A 40 7.20 13.81 3.01
N GLY A 41 7.34 13.20 4.20
CA GLY A 41 6.25 13.05 5.17
C GLY A 41 5.13 12.10 4.70
N ILE A 42 5.36 11.33 3.63
CA ILE A 42 4.35 10.43 3.06
C ILE A 42 4.66 9.00 3.55
N PRO A 43 3.77 8.37 4.34
CA PRO A 43 3.97 7.00 4.78
C PRO A 43 3.93 6.05 3.57
N THR A 44 4.99 5.26 3.42
CA THR A 44 5.15 4.31 2.30
C THR A 44 5.39 2.91 2.85
N ALA A 45 4.67 1.92 2.34
CA ALA A 45 4.87 0.50 2.65
C ALA A 45 5.55 -0.21 1.47
N ASN A 46 6.68 -0.87 1.70
CA ASN A 46 7.30 -1.71 0.67
C ASN A 46 6.75 -3.13 0.81
N ILE A 47 6.43 -3.77 -0.31
CA ILE A 47 5.87 -5.12 -0.37
C ILE A 47 6.85 -6.04 -1.12
N PRO A 48 7.07 -7.29 -0.67
CA PRO A 48 7.85 -8.26 -1.42
C PRO A 48 7.29 -8.48 -2.82
N PRO A 49 8.16 -8.52 -3.85
CA PRO A 49 7.74 -8.62 -5.25
C PRO A 49 7.29 -10.03 -5.64
N ASP A 50 7.42 -11.03 -4.76
CA ASP A 50 7.09 -12.43 -5.04
C ASP A 50 5.62 -12.58 -5.49
N SER A 51 4.72 -11.77 -4.92
CA SER A 51 3.30 -11.73 -5.28
C SER A 51 3.03 -11.27 -6.73
N LEU A 52 3.96 -10.56 -7.37
CA LEU A 52 3.82 -10.13 -8.77
C LEU A 52 4.00 -11.27 -9.76
N SER A 53 4.73 -12.34 -9.38
CA SER A 53 5.03 -13.45 -10.28
C SER A 53 3.76 -14.17 -10.80
N ALA A 54 2.68 -14.13 -10.02
CA ALA A 54 1.38 -14.69 -10.39
C ALA A 54 0.72 -13.98 -11.60
N TYR A 55 1.15 -12.77 -11.93
CA TYR A 55 0.58 -11.95 -13.00
C TYR A 55 1.50 -11.86 -14.24
N GLY A 56 2.58 -12.62 -14.27
CA GLY A 56 3.53 -12.64 -15.40
C GLY A 56 4.30 -11.32 -15.55
N GLU A 57 4.37 -10.79 -16.77
CA GLU A 57 5.05 -9.52 -17.05
C GLU A 57 4.15 -8.33 -16.71
N VAL A 58 4.24 -7.86 -15.47
CA VAL A 58 3.60 -6.62 -15.04
C VAL A 58 4.40 -5.42 -15.58
N GLU A 59 3.76 -4.40 -16.11
CA GLU A 59 4.46 -3.18 -16.57
C GLU A 59 5.10 -2.44 -15.37
N SER A 60 6.18 -1.68 -15.61
CA SER A 60 6.68 -0.75 -14.58
C SER A 60 5.89 0.54 -14.67
N GLY A 61 5.34 1.01 -13.56
CA GLY A 61 4.44 2.16 -13.58
C GLY A 61 3.83 2.48 -12.22
N VAL A 62 2.87 3.41 -12.27
CA VAL A 62 2.02 3.78 -11.13
C VAL A 62 0.64 3.21 -11.37
N TYR A 63 0.14 2.50 -10.37
CA TYR A 63 -1.16 1.86 -10.31
C TYR A 63 -1.98 2.49 -9.18
N TYR A 64 -3.30 2.30 -9.21
CA TYR A 64 -4.21 2.75 -8.16
C TYR A 64 -5.11 1.60 -7.73
N GLY A 65 -5.62 1.68 -6.50
CA GLY A 65 -6.52 0.69 -5.97
C GLY A 65 -6.82 0.92 -4.51
N VAL A 66 -7.01 -0.17 -3.79
CA VAL A 66 -7.25 -0.16 -2.35
C VAL A 66 -6.25 -1.08 -1.66
N ALA A 67 -5.88 -0.73 -0.43
CA ALA A 67 -5.03 -1.54 0.42
C ALA A 67 -5.61 -1.61 1.83
N ALA A 68 -5.46 -2.75 2.48
CA ALA A 68 -5.85 -2.94 3.87
C ALA A 68 -4.69 -3.52 4.68
N LEU A 69 -4.68 -3.20 5.97
CA LEU A 69 -3.82 -3.87 6.94
C LEU A 69 -4.60 -5.00 7.60
N ASP A 70 -3.89 -6.06 8.00
CA ASP A 70 -4.48 -7.19 8.73
C ASP A 70 -5.07 -6.67 10.06
N PRO A 71 -6.40 -6.70 10.24
CA PRO A 71 -7.05 -6.13 11.42
C PRO A 71 -6.68 -6.89 12.70
N SER A 72 -6.26 -8.16 12.59
CA SER A 72 -5.79 -8.95 13.73
C SER A 72 -4.43 -8.49 14.25
N LYS A 73 -3.66 -7.77 13.43
CA LYS A 73 -2.30 -7.29 13.76
C LYS A 73 -2.21 -5.78 13.88
N PHE A 74 -3.12 -5.06 13.25
CA PHE A 74 -3.10 -3.60 13.17
C PHE A 74 -4.50 -3.05 13.38
N LYS A 75 -4.67 -2.30 14.47
CA LYS A 75 -5.87 -1.50 14.71
C LYS A 75 -5.54 -0.05 14.41
N TYR A 76 -6.20 0.52 13.41
CA TYR A 76 -6.11 1.96 13.16
C TYR A 76 -6.75 2.70 14.33
N ILE A 77 -6.01 3.64 14.92
CA ILE A 77 -6.52 4.56 15.92
C ILE A 77 -6.64 5.91 15.21
N PRO A 78 -7.86 6.40 14.93
CA PRO A 78 -8.02 7.72 14.35
C PRO A 78 -7.49 8.77 15.34
N ASP A 79 -6.56 9.61 14.88
CA ASP A 79 -5.96 10.66 15.70
C ASP A 79 -7.05 11.60 16.23
N SER A 80 -7.18 11.66 17.55
CA SER A 80 -8.07 12.62 18.22
C SER A 80 -7.38 13.95 18.52
N ASN A 81 -6.08 14.13 18.21
CA ASN A 81 -5.39 15.42 18.34
C ASN A 81 -4.17 15.53 17.40
N GLU A 82 -4.08 16.68 16.73
CA GLU A 82 -3.32 16.98 15.50
C GLU A 82 -1.79 17.15 15.68
N ASN A 83 -1.17 16.58 16.73
CA ASN A 83 0.21 16.96 17.10
C ASN A 83 1.24 15.82 17.24
N GLU A 84 0.93 14.58 16.89
CA GLU A 84 1.95 13.52 16.81
C GLU A 84 1.82 12.76 15.50
N ALA A 85 2.77 13.00 14.59
CA ALA A 85 2.82 12.31 13.31
C ALA A 85 3.08 10.80 13.50
N ASN A 86 2.33 10.02 12.73
CA ASN A 86 2.43 8.58 12.44
C ASN A 86 1.52 7.67 13.29
N GLY A 87 0.26 7.56 12.86
CA GLY A 87 -0.74 6.58 13.33
C GLY A 87 -0.38 5.12 13.03
N ALA A 88 0.66 4.60 13.69
CA ALA A 88 0.92 3.17 13.83
C ALA A 88 1.72 2.89 15.12
N VAL A 89 1.01 2.55 16.20
CA VAL A 89 1.51 1.96 17.45
C VAL A 89 0.46 0.88 17.80
N GLU A 90 0.72 -0.40 18.02
CA GLU A 90 1.78 -1.13 18.73
C GLU A 90 1.79 -2.60 18.25
N THR A 91 2.95 -3.26 18.14
CA THR A 91 3.02 -4.72 17.94
C THR A 91 2.70 -5.41 19.27
N GLN A 92 1.44 -5.84 19.48
CA GLN A 92 1.11 -6.70 20.61
C GLN A 92 1.34 -8.16 20.24
N THR A 93 2.34 -8.76 20.89
CA THR A 93 2.57 -10.21 20.96
C THR A 93 1.27 -10.93 21.38
N PRO A 94 0.88 -12.06 20.77
CA PRO A 94 -0.41 -12.66 21.06
C PRO A 94 -0.35 -13.40 22.40
N GLU A 95 -0.93 -12.81 23.44
CA GLU A 95 -1.51 -13.58 24.53
C GLU A 95 -3.03 -13.41 24.48
N SER A 96 -3.68 -14.53 24.16
CA SER A 96 -5.11 -14.71 24.00
C SER A 96 -5.94 -14.05 25.09
N LYS A 97 -7.01 -13.34 24.71
CA LYS A 97 -8.29 -13.40 25.44
C LYS A 97 -9.47 -13.17 24.51
N SER A 98 -10.34 -14.17 24.53
CA SER A 98 -11.68 -14.23 23.95
C SER A 98 -12.62 -13.22 24.60
N GLY A 99 -13.52 -12.63 23.81
CA GLY A 99 -14.74 -11.99 24.30
C GLY A 99 -15.09 -10.67 23.64
N ASN A 100 -15.84 -10.73 22.54
CA ASN A 100 -17.18 -10.14 22.36
C ASN A 100 -17.40 -9.74 20.89
N GLU A 101 -18.33 -10.45 20.27
CA GLU A 101 -18.91 -10.17 18.97
C GLU A 101 -19.85 -8.97 19.13
N ASP A 102 -19.50 -7.80 18.56
CA ASP A 102 -20.45 -6.74 18.23
C ASP A 102 -19.83 -5.73 17.22
N GLU A 103 -20.26 -5.89 15.96
CA GLU A 103 -20.82 -4.84 15.08
C GLU A 103 -20.01 -3.56 14.72
N ASN A 104 -18.98 -3.72 13.90
CA ASN A 104 -18.61 -2.91 12.71
C ASN A 104 -17.13 -3.14 12.40
N GLU A 105 -16.81 -4.31 11.83
CA GLU A 105 -15.52 -4.49 11.16
C GLU A 105 -15.52 -3.66 9.88
N HIS A 106 -15.33 -2.36 10.01
CA HIS A 106 -14.73 -1.61 8.91
C HIS A 106 -13.34 -2.22 8.74
N GLU A 107 -13.22 -3.20 7.84
CA GLU A 107 -11.93 -3.57 7.28
C GLU A 107 -11.27 -2.24 6.89
N ASN A 108 -10.11 -1.96 7.49
CA ASN A 108 -9.39 -0.70 7.33
C ASN A 108 -8.81 -0.65 5.91
N VAL A 109 -9.70 -0.42 4.92
CA VAL A 109 -9.43 -0.38 3.49
C VAL A 109 -9.26 1.07 3.08
N PHE A 110 -8.07 1.41 2.61
CA PHE A 110 -7.70 2.76 2.23
C PHE A 110 -7.45 2.85 0.72
N PRO A 111 -7.83 3.97 0.08
CA PRO A 111 -7.37 4.24 -1.27
C PRO A 111 -5.84 4.33 -1.27
N CYS A 112 -5.21 3.72 -2.27
CA CYS A 112 -3.77 3.70 -2.38
C CYS A 112 -3.30 3.87 -3.81
N VAL A 113 -2.06 4.35 -3.92
CA VAL A 113 -1.29 4.31 -5.17
C VAL A 113 -0.11 3.37 -4.99
N LEU A 114 0.15 2.57 -6.01
CA LEU A 114 1.16 1.52 -6.00
C LEU A 114 2.19 1.80 -7.09
N SER A 115 3.45 1.95 -6.72
CA SER A 115 4.56 2.05 -7.66
C SER A 115 5.22 0.68 -7.84
N ILE A 116 5.29 0.20 -9.08
CA ILE A 116 5.99 -1.03 -9.47
C ILE A 116 7.15 -0.64 -10.40
N GLY A 117 8.37 -1.07 -10.06
CA GLY A 117 9.52 -0.78 -10.90
C GLY A 117 10.79 -1.50 -10.46
N TYR A 118 11.92 -1.12 -11.03
CA TYR A 118 13.23 -1.65 -10.64
C TYR A 118 13.94 -0.66 -9.71
N ASN A 119 14.63 -1.19 -8.71
CA ASN A 119 15.50 -0.37 -7.86
C ASN A 119 16.91 -0.33 -8.48
N PRO A 120 17.38 0.81 -9.02
CA PRO A 120 18.68 0.89 -9.69
C PRO A 120 19.88 0.71 -8.76
N PHE A 121 19.70 0.82 -7.43
CA PHE A 121 20.77 0.64 -6.45
C PHE A 121 21.11 -0.83 -6.19
N TYR A 122 20.13 -1.72 -6.42
CA TYR A 122 20.33 -3.15 -6.34
C TYR A 122 20.50 -3.60 -7.77
N LYS A 123 21.67 -4.09 -8.15
CA LYS A 123 21.91 -4.76 -9.45
C LYS A 123 21.10 -6.06 -9.61
N ASN A 124 19.97 -6.18 -8.92
CA ASN A 124 19.09 -7.33 -8.91
C ASN A 124 18.01 -7.12 -9.96
N ALA A 125 17.72 -8.18 -10.72
CA ALA A 125 16.60 -8.26 -11.67
C ALA A 125 15.22 -8.27 -10.99
N VAL A 126 15.16 -7.92 -9.71
CA VAL A 126 13.99 -8.09 -8.84
C VAL A 126 13.26 -6.75 -8.71
N ARG A 127 11.96 -6.78 -9.02
CA ARG A 127 11.10 -5.59 -8.95
C ARG A 127 10.90 -5.13 -7.50
N SER A 128 10.59 -3.86 -7.32
CA SER A 128 10.19 -3.25 -6.05
C SER A 128 8.75 -2.79 -6.15
N VAL A 129 7.99 -3.03 -5.08
CA VAL A 129 6.59 -2.63 -4.95
C VAL A 129 6.48 -1.68 -3.77
N VAL A 130 5.99 -0.47 -4.01
CA VAL A 130 5.82 0.57 -2.98
C VAL A 130 4.38 1.05 -2.99
N CYS A 131 3.68 0.85 -1.89
CA CYS A 131 2.33 1.32 -1.66
C CYS A 131 2.37 2.64 -0.87
N ILE A 132 1.58 3.61 -1.30
CA ILE A 132 1.30 4.85 -0.58
C ILE A 132 -0.21 4.83 -0.29
N CYS A 133 -0.57 4.70 0.98
CA CYS A 133 -1.95 4.82 1.41
C CYS A 133 -2.25 6.28 1.74
N GLY A 134 -3.36 6.80 1.22
CA GLY A 134 -3.92 8.06 1.68
C GLY A 134 -4.53 7.87 3.07
N LEU A 135 -3.69 7.87 4.10
CA LEU A 135 -4.12 8.22 5.46
C LEU A 135 -4.20 9.76 5.47
N VAL A 136 -5.32 10.29 4.98
CA VAL A 136 -5.69 11.70 5.16
C VAL A 136 -6.53 11.84 6.42
#